data_AF-A0A961Z751-F1
#
_entry.id   AF-A0A961Z751-F1
#
_cell.length_a   1.000
_cell.length_b   1.000
_cell.length_c   1.000
_cell.angle_alpha   90.00
_cell.angle_beta   90.00
_cell.angle_gamma   90.00
#
_symmetry.space_group_name_H-M   'P 1'
#
loop_
_entity.id
_entity.type
_entity.pdbx_description
1 polymer ?
#
loop_
_entity_poly.entity_id
_entity_poly.type
_entity_poly.pdbx_seq_one_letter_code
_entity_poly.pdbx_strand_id
1 'polypeptide(L)' 'MSSRAFPTTTMGGQPVDHCPFIPVFGAPQVMFERGSGTELWDTEGRRYLDFLTGLAVVSLGHANPVINQAV' A
#
# COMPACT_ATOMS: atom_id res chain seq x y z
N MET A 1 -6.00 22.01 -10.65
CA MET A 1 -5.40 20.90 -9.87
C MET A 1 -6.13 19.62 -10.25
N SER A 2 -5.51 18.73 -11.02
CA SER A 2 -6.17 17.50 -11.48
C SER A 2 -6.24 16.52 -10.31
N SER A 3 -7.41 16.43 -9.67
CA SER A 3 -7.74 15.36 -8.75
C SER A 3 -7.75 14.05 -9.53
N ARG A 4 -6.61 13.36 -9.58
CA ARG A 4 -6.58 11.99 -10.10
C ARG A 4 -7.20 11.10 -9.04
N ALA A 5 -8.42 10.63 -9.31
CA ALA A 5 -9.05 9.60 -8.49
C ALA A 5 -8.11 8.38 -8.41
N PHE A 6 -7.99 7.80 -7.21
CA PHE A 6 -7.29 6.52 -7.06
C PHE A 6 -8.02 5.48 -7.91
N PRO A 7 -7.30 4.67 -8.70
CA PRO A 7 -7.93 3.64 -9.51
C PRO A 7 -8.65 2.65 -8.59
N THR A 8 -9.85 2.25 -8.98
CA THR A 8 -10.64 1.27 -8.26
C THR A 8 -9.85 -0.01 -8.10
N THR A 9 -9.63 -0.45 -6.86
CA THR A 9 -9.03 -1.77 -6.63
C THR A 9 -9.90 -2.83 -7.28
N THR A 10 -9.29 -3.57 -8.17
CA THR A 10 -9.94 -4.60 -8.97
C THR A 10 -9.20 -5.91 -8.71
N MET A 11 -9.92 -6.97 -8.37
CA MET A 11 -9.34 -8.30 -8.15
C MET A 11 -10.02 -9.27 -9.12
N GLY A 12 -9.26 -9.97 -9.96
CA GLY A 12 -9.83 -10.83 -11.01
C GLY A 12 -10.67 -10.08 -12.06
N GLY A 13 -10.43 -8.77 -12.26
CA GLY A 13 -11.18 -7.96 -13.23
C GLY A 13 -12.53 -7.43 -12.72
N GLN A 14 -12.88 -7.62 -11.44
CA GLN A 14 -14.10 -7.08 -10.83
C GLN A 14 -13.78 -6.06 -9.71
N PRO A 15 -14.57 -4.99 -9.56
CA PRO A 15 -14.47 -4.07 -8.43
C PRO A 15 -14.68 -4.84 -7.12
N VAL A 16 -13.83 -4.58 -6.12
CA VAL A 16 -14.06 -5.09 -4.77
C VAL A 16 -14.66 -3.98 -3.93
N ASP A 17 -15.74 -4.27 -3.21
CA ASP A 17 -16.38 -3.31 -2.29
C ASP A 17 -15.83 -3.43 -0.85
N HIS A 18 -15.02 -4.46 -0.59
CA HIS A 18 -14.46 -4.79 0.71
C HIS A 18 -13.02 -5.31 0.57
N CYS A 19 -12.28 -5.32 1.67
CA CYS A 19 -10.98 -5.98 1.72
C CYS A 19 -11.13 -7.49 1.47
N PRO A 20 -10.34 -8.12 0.57
CA PRO A 20 -10.51 -9.52 0.16
C PRO A 20 -10.42 -10.55 1.28
N PHE A 21 -9.68 -10.22 2.35
CA PHE A 21 -9.30 -11.17 3.39
C PHE A 21 -10.08 -10.95 4.68
N ILE A 22 -10.44 -9.69 4.99
CA ILE A 22 -11.03 -9.28 6.26
C ILE A 22 -12.22 -8.35 6.01
N PRO A 23 -13.47 -8.82 6.18
CA PRO A 23 -14.68 -8.10 5.76
C PRO A 23 -15.06 -6.92 6.69
N VAL A 24 -14.17 -6.52 7.60
CA VAL A 24 -14.35 -5.37 8.51
C VAL A 24 -13.85 -4.07 7.88
N PHE A 25 -12.97 -4.15 6.87
CA PHE A 25 -12.44 -2.99 6.16
C PHE A 25 -13.06 -2.85 4.78
N GLY A 26 -13.29 -1.60 4.36
CA GLY A 26 -13.73 -1.28 3.00
C GLY A 26 -12.67 -1.63 1.96
N ALA A 27 -13.05 -1.49 0.69
CA ALA A 27 -12.13 -1.69 -0.43
C ALA A 27 -10.87 -0.83 -0.28
N PRO A 28 -9.66 -1.41 -0.38
CA PRO A 28 -8.44 -0.61 -0.39
C PRO A 28 -8.44 0.29 -1.63
N GLN A 29 -7.94 1.52 -1.51
CA GLN A 29 -7.89 2.45 -2.65
C GLN A 29 -6.67 2.20 -3.55
N VAL A 30 -5.60 1.63 -3.00
CA VAL A 30 -4.37 1.29 -3.71
C VAL A 30 -3.84 -0.02 -3.15
N MET A 31 -3.37 -0.90 -4.03
CA MET A 31 -2.67 -2.13 -3.66
C MET A 31 -1.17 -1.92 -3.87
N PHE A 32 -0.39 -2.00 -2.80
CA PHE A 32 1.06 -1.85 -2.86
C PHE A 32 1.74 -3.22 -3.02
N GLU A 33 2.75 -3.29 -3.89
CA GLU A 33 3.55 -4.51 -4.10
C GLU A 33 4.94 -4.41 -3.44
N ARG A 34 5.45 -3.19 -3.24
CA ARG A 34 6.80 -2.97 -2.71
C ARG A 34 6.86 -1.71 -1.84
N GLY A 35 7.72 -1.75 -0.82
CA GLY A 35 8.08 -0.60 0.00
C GLY A 35 9.58 -0.54 0.30
N SER A 36 10.12 0.66 0.47
CA SER A 36 11.52 0.92 0.83
C SER A 36 11.65 2.28 1.49
N GLY A 37 12.13 2.31 2.74
CA GLY A 37 12.19 3.53 3.53
C GLY A 37 10.80 4.16 3.71
N THR A 38 10.64 5.41 3.29
CA THR A 38 9.35 6.13 3.36
C THR A 38 8.51 5.99 2.08
N GLU A 39 8.95 5.19 1.11
CA GLU A 39 8.33 5.13 -0.22
C GLU A 39 7.63 3.78 -0.45
N LEU A 40 6.49 3.83 -1.14
CA LEU A 40 5.68 2.68 -1.55
C LEU A 40 5.47 2.70 -3.07
N TRP A 41 5.37 1.51 -3.65
CA TRP A 41 5.05 1.31 -5.06
C TRP A 41 3.84 0.40 -5.20
N ASP A 42 2.91 0.81 -6.05
CA ASP A 42 1.79 -0.02 -6.44
C ASP A 42 2.13 -0.98 -7.58
N THR A 43 1.18 -1.82 -7.94
CA THR A 43 1.30 -2.81 -9.04
C THR A 43 1.47 -2.19 -10.43
N GLU A 44 1.24 -0.88 -10.57
CA GLU A 44 1.46 -0.12 -11.81
C GLU A 44 2.82 0.62 -11.80
N GLY A 45 3.63 0.43 -10.75
CA GLY A 45 4.92 1.07 -10.57
C GLY A 45 4.85 2.54 -10.12
N ARG A 46 3.67 3.07 -9.78
CA ARG A 46 3.51 4.44 -9.27
C ARG A 46 4.07 4.52 -7.86
N ARG A 47 4.81 5.60 -7.59
CA ARG A 47 5.49 5.83 -6.33
C ARG A 47 4.70 6.78 -5.42
N TYR A 48 4.59 6.40 -4.16
CA TYR A 48 3.86 7.10 -3.12
C TYR A 48 4.77 7.36 -1.92
N LEU A 49 4.56 8.49 -1.23
CA LEU A 49 5.21 8.80 0.04
C LEU A 49 4.29 8.36 1.18
N ASP A 50 4.78 7.51 2.08
CA ASP A 50 4.03 6.99 3.21
C ASP A 50 4.09 7.95 4.40
N PHE A 51 2.95 8.59 4.69
CA PHE A 51 2.74 9.42 5.88
C PHE A 51 1.95 8.71 6.98
N LEU A 52 1.45 7.51 6.72
CA LEU A 52 0.67 6.73 7.68
C LEU A 52 1.59 5.81 8.50
N THR A 53 2.69 5.36 7.91
CA THR A 53 3.67 4.42 8.50
C THR A 53 3.01 3.14 9.02
N GLY A 54 1.97 2.68 8.32
CA GLY A 54 1.18 1.51 8.72
C GLY A 54 0.59 1.63 10.13
N LEU A 55 -0.08 2.75 10.45
CA LEU A 55 -0.54 3.09 11.79
C LEU A 55 0.64 3.14 12.81
N ALA A 56 1.72 3.82 12.43
CA ALA A 56 2.97 3.96 13.20
C ALA A 56 3.79 2.68 13.43
N VAL A 57 3.41 1.55 12.84
CA VAL A 57 4.15 0.28 12.96
C VAL A 57 5.50 0.33 12.23
N VAL A 58 5.56 0.99 11.08
CA VAL A 58 6.74 0.99 10.20
C VAL A 58 7.60 2.23 10.43
N SER A 59 7.89 2.54 11.70
CA SER A 59 8.62 3.75 12.09
C SER A 59 10.08 3.77 11.60
N LEU A 60 10.71 2.61 11.37
CA LEU A 60 12.07 2.49 10.82
C LEU A 60 12.11 2.51 9.28
N GLY A 61 10.96 2.70 8.64
CA GLY A 61 10.78 2.60 7.19
C GLY A 61 10.59 1.16 6.70
N HIS A 62 9.94 1.03 5.55
CA HIS A 62 9.67 -0.24 4.87
C HIS A 62 10.99 -0.90 4.46
N ALA A 63 11.08 -2.23 4.62
CA ALA A 63 12.26 -3.03 4.25
C ALA A 63 13.61 -2.47 4.75
N ASN A 64 13.65 -2.00 6.00
CA ASN A 64 14.87 -1.49 6.61
C ASN A 64 16.02 -2.52 6.50
N PRO A 65 17.18 -2.18 5.92
CA PRO A 65 18.22 -3.16 5.58
C PRO A 65 18.82 -3.84 6.82
N VAL A 66 18.92 -3.14 7.95
CA VAL A 66 19.45 -3.71 9.20
C VAL A 66 18.49 -4.75 9.76
N ILE A 67 17.20 -4.44 9.79
CA ILE A 67 16.18 -5.37 10.28
C ILE A 67 16.02 -6.54 9.31
N ASN A 68 15.99 -6.27 8.01
CA ASN A 68 15.80 -7.27 6.96
C ASN A 68 16.97 -8.26 6.87
N GLN A 69 18.18 -7.86 7.24
CA GLN A 69 19.33 -8.78 7.34
C GLN A 69 19.34 -9.61 8.63
N ALA A 70 18.60 -9.19 9.65
CA ALA A 70 18.58 -9.84 10.95
C ALA A 70 17.50 -10.93 11.06
N VAL A 71 16.59 -11.02 10.09
CA VAL A 71 15.50 -12.01 10.00
C VAL A 71 15.74 -13.00 8.88
#